data_AF-A0A256W9S8-F1
#
_entry.id   AF-A0A256W9S8-F1
#
_cell.length_a   1.000
_cell.length_b   1.000
_cell.length_c   1.000
_cell.angle_alpha   90.00
_cell.angle_beta   90.00
_cell.angle_gamma   90.00
#
_symmetry.space_group_name_H-M   'P 1'
#
loop_
_entity.id
_entity.type
_entity.pdbx_description
1 polymer ?
#
loop_
_entity_poly.entity_id
_entity_poly.type
_entity_poly.pdbx_seq_one_letter_code
_entity_poly.pdbx_strand_id
1 'polypeptide(L)'
;MSAKKQDKNLIKNIFSNIHFKYKIVVTNESTFEEALSFRLSRMNIFMLFGVVTIISIAFTIFMIWITPLKEYIPGYASVDR
;
A
#
# COMPACT_ATOMS: atom_id res chain seq x y z
N MET A 1 -44.05 10.66 -0.70
CA MET A 1 -43.07 10.40 -1.79
C MET A 1 -41.84 11.33 -1.83
N SER A 2 -41.54 12.17 -0.82
CA SER A 2 -40.49 13.21 -0.93
C SER A 2 -39.13 12.91 -0.26
N ALA A 3 -39.08 12.04 0.77
CA ALA A 3 -37.86 11.86 1.58
C ALA A 3 -36.69 11.18 0.85
N LYS A 4 -36.95 10.31 -0.14
CA LYS A 4 -35.88 9.52 -0.80
C LYS A 4 -35.05 10.31 -1.82
N LYS A 5 -35.49 11.51 -2.21
CA LYS A 5 -34.83 12.34 -3.25
C LYS A 5 -33.73 13.23 -2.67
N GLN A 6 -33.82 13.62 -1.41
CA GLN A 6 -32.85 14.51 -0.75
C GLN A 6 -31.54 13.76 -0.42
N ASP A 7 -31.66 12.51 0.03
CA ASP A 7 -30.53 11.62 0.35
C ASP A 7 -29.60 11.37 -0.85
N LYS A 8 -30.19 11.18 -2.05
CA LYS A 8 -29.43 10.98 -3.29
C LYS A 8 -28.53 12.17 -3.64
N ASN A 9 -28.90 13.39 -3.28
CA ASN A 9 -28.08 14.58 -3.57
C ASN A 9 -26.90 14.71 -2.60
N LEU A 10 -27.05 14.26 -1.35
CA LEU A 10 -25.96 14.24 -0.36
C LEU A 10 -24.86 13.24 -0.75
N ILE A 11 -25.24 12.03 -1.13
CA ILE A 11 -24.30 10.98 -1.56
C ILE A 11 -23.57 11.40 -2.84
N LYS A 12 -24.27 12.07 -3.77
CA LYS A 12 -23.69 12.59 -5.02
C LYS A 12 -22.64 13.68 -4.78
N ASN A 13 -22.81 14.50 -3.75
CA ASN A 13 -21.87 15.56 -3.38
C ASN A 13 -20.63 15.06 -2.61
N ILE A 14 -20.76 13.93 -1.90
CA ILE A 14 -19.61 13.26 -1.28
C ILE A 14 -18.78 12.54 -2.35
N PHE A 15 -19.43 11.95 -3.36
CA PHE A 15 -18.75 11.26 -4.45
C PHE A 15 -18.05 12.18 -5.47
N SER A 16 -18.48 13.43 -5.61
CA SER A 16 -17.86 14.37 -6.56
C SER A 16 -16.43 14.79 -6.18
N ASN A 17 -16.09 14.66 -4.89
CA ASN A 17 -14.81 15.08 -4.33
C ASN A 17 -13.76 13.96 -4.26
N ILE A 18 -14.07 12.76 -4.76
CA ILE A 18 -13.16 11.62 -4.66
C ILE A 18 -11.98 11.76 -5.65
N HIS A 19 -11.99 12.72 -6.58
CA HIS A 19 -10.90 12.92 -7.54
C HIS A 19 -9.81 13.92 -7.09
N PHE A 20 -9.73 14.31 -5.82
CA PHE A 20 -8.60 15.14 -5.37
C PHE A 20 -7.26 14.45 -5.63
N LYS A 21 -6.48 15.06 -6.51
CA LYS A 21 -5.10 14.68 -6.87
C LYS A 21 -4.17 15.34 -5.87
N TYR A 22 -3.69 14.59 -4.89
CA TYR A 22 -2.73 15.09 -3.90
C TYR A 22 -1.32 15.11 -4.54
N LYS A 23 -0.65 16.27 -4.53
CA LYS A 23 0.76 16.44 -4.95
C LYS A 23 1.56 16.67 -3.67
N ILE A 24 2.45 15.73 -3.30
CA ILE A 24 3.43 15.95 -2.24
C ILE A 24 4.70 16.46 -2.92
N VAL A 25 5.13 17.66 -2.59
CA VAL A 25 6.39 18.26 -3.04
C VAL A 25 7.29 18.39 -1.83
N VAL A 26 8.49 17.83 -1.92
CA VAL A 26 9.54 18.02 -0.93
C VAL A 26 10.58 18.94 -1.55
N THR A 27 10.64 20.18 -1.07
CA THR A 27 11.62 21.18 -1.50
C THR A 27 12.73 21.27 -0.46
N ASN A 28 13.98 21.36 -0.90
CA ASN A 28 15.09 21.58 0.01
C ASN A 28 15.12 23.07 0.44
N GLU A 29 15.01 23.34 1.74
CA GLU A 29 14.98 24.71 2.27
C GLU A 29 16.30 25.49 2.03
N SER A 30 17.45 24.81 1.92
CA SER A 30 18.75 25.48 1.77
C SER A 30 19.08 25.89 0.34
N THR A 31 18.51 25.20 -0.66
CA THR A 31 18.78 25.49 -2.09
C THR A 31 17.54 25.84 -2.89
N PHE A 32 16.34 25.76 -2.30
CA PHE A 32 15.05 25.96 -2.98
C PHE A 32 14.81 25.06 -4.21
N GLU A 33 15.68 24.09 -4.45
CA GLU A 33 15.51 23.10 -5.51
C GLU A 33 14.49 22.04 -5.06
N GLU A 34 13.54 21.70 -5.95
CA GLU A 34 12.65 20.57 -5.75
C GLU A 34 13.50 19.29 -5.65
N ALA A 35 13.68 18.75 -4.44
CA ALA A 35 14.52 17.57 -4.23
C ALA A 35 13.82 16.30 -4.73
N LEU A 36 12.52 16.18 -4.48
CA LEU A 36 11.69 15.07 -4.92
C LEU A 36 10.25 15.54 -5.20
N SER A 37 9.92 15.72 -6.47
CA SER A 37 8.54 15.90 -6.96
C SER A 37 7.91 14.52 -7.23
N PHE A 38 7.43 13.87 -6.16
CA PHE A 38 6.77 12.57 -6.29
C PHE A 38 5.26 12.78 -6.46
N ARG A 39 4.77 12.69 -7.71
CA ARG A 39 3.32 12.67 -8.00
C ARG A 39 2.72 11.32 -7.59
N LEU A 40 2.44 11.14 -6.30
CA LEU A 40 1.70 9.98 -5.80
C LEU A 40 0.23 10.12 -6.20
N SER A 41 -0.11 9.66 -7.40
CA SER A 41 -1.51 9.41 -7.73
C SER A 41 -2.02 8.26 -6.87
N ARG A 42 -3.32 8.24 -6.55
CA ARG A 42 -3.95 7.16 -5.78
C ARG A 42 -3.70 5.77 -6.41
N MET A 43 -3.51 5.73 -7.73
CA MET A 43 -3.11 4.53 -8.48
C MET A 43 -1.66 4.10 -8.17
N ASN A 44 -0.71 5.05 -8.09
CA ASN A 44 0.68 4.74 -7.78
C ASN A 44 0.86 4.30 -6.32
N ILE A 45 0.07 4.86 -5.39
CA ILE A 45 0.05 4.43 -3.98
C ILE A 45 -0.42 2.98 -3.88
N PHE A 46 -1.49 2.62 -4.60
CA PHE A 46 -2.00 1.26 -4.61
C PHE A 46 -0.99 0.27 -5.19
N MET A 47 -0.34 0.63 -6.30
CA MET A 47 0.71 -0.17 -6.91
C MET A 47 1.93 -0.34 -5.99
N LEU A 48 2.40 0.73 -5.35
CA LEU A 48 3.49 0.69 -4.38
C LEU A 48 3.17 -0.25 -3.22
N PHE A 49 1.97 -0.13 -2.63
CA PHE A 49 1.52 -1.03 -1.57
C PHE A 49 1.46 -2.49 -2.03
N GLY A 50 0.99 -2.75 -3.24
CA GLY A 50 0.97 -4.10 -3.81
C GLY A 50 2.36 -4.70 -3.92
N VAL A 51 3.32 -3.93 -4.46
CA VAL A 51 4.72 -4.36 -4.57
C VAL A 51 5.34 -4.59 -3.20
N VAL A 52 5.16 -3.66 -2.25
CA VAL A 52 5.65 -3.78 -0.87
C VAL A 52 5.08 -5.00 -0.17
N THR A 53 3.80 -5.32 -0.40
CA THR A 53 3.15 -6.50 0.18
C THR A 53 3.77 -7.78 -0.36
N ILE A 54 3.94 -7.89 -1.68
CA ILE A 54 4.57 -9.06 -2.31
C ILE A 54 6.00 -9.24 -1.80
N ILE A 55 6.78 -8.15 -1.74
CA ILE A 55 8.15 -8.16 -1.20
C ILE A 55 8.16 -8.60 0.27
N SER A 56 7.24 -8.11 1.10
CA SER A 56 7.17 -8.50 2.53
C SER A 56 6.86 -9.98 2.71
N ILE A 57 5.98 -10.55 1.88
CA ILE A 57 5.67 -11.99 1.90
C ILE A 57 6.91 -12.79 1.50
N ALA A 58 7.54 -12.43 0.38
CA ALA A 58 8.76 -13.08 -0.09
C ALA A 58 9.89 -12.99 0.94
N PHE A 59 10.05 -11.82 1.58
CA PHE A 59 11.01 -11.60 2.65
C PHE A 59 10.75 -12.49 3.86
N THR A 60 9.48 -12.65 4.26
CA THR A 60 9.10 -13.54 5.36
C THR A 60 9.44 -15.00 5.04
N ILE A 61 9.15 -15.46 3.82
CA ILE A 61 9.49 -16.82 3.37
C ILE A 61 11.01 -17.02 3.35
N PHE A 62 11.75 -16.05 2.81
CA PHE A 62 13.21 -16.08 2.79
C PHE A 62 13.81 -16.14 4.21
N MET A 63 13.24 -15.37 5.14
CA MET A 63 13.64 -15.37 6.55
C MET A 63 13.33 -16.71 7.23
N ILE A 64 12.21 -17.37 6.90
CA ILE A 64 11.90 -18.72 7.39
C ILE A 64 12.88 -19.75 6.81
N TRP A 65 13.29 -19.60 5.55
CA TRP A 65 14.21 -20.53 4.89
C TRP A 65 15.63 -20.49 5.47
N ILE A 66 16.12 -19.29 5.81
CA ILE A 66 17.45 -19.11 6.43
C ILE A 66 17.47 -19.45 7.92
N THR A 67 16.32 -19.43 8.60
CA THR A 67 16.22 -19.78 10.03
C THR A 67 15.87 -21.26 10.23
N PRO A 68 16.23 -21.87 11.38
CA PRO A 68 15.85 -23.26 11.68
C PRO A 68 14.35 -23.44 11.99
N LEU A 69 13.50 -22.40 11.79
CA LEU A 69 12.05 -22.50 11.96
C LEU A 69 11.42 -23.62 11.11
N LYS A 70 12.03 -23.96 9.96
CA LYS A 70 11.60 -25.08 9.10
C LYS A 70 11.65 -26.44 9.81
N GLU A 71 12.53 -26.58 10.79
CA GLU A 71 12.79 -27.83 11.52
C GLU A 71 11.76 -28.08 12.63
N TYR A 72 11.08 -27.01 13.06
CA TYR A 72 9.95 -27.07 14.00
C TYR A 72 8.63 -27.49 13.35
N ILE A 73 8.62 -27.74 12.03
CA ILE A 73 7.47 -28.31 11.33
C ILE A 73 7.55 -29.85 11.48
N PRO A 74 6.70 -30.48 12.32
CA PRO A 74 6.68 -31.92 12.45
C PRO A 74 6.37 -32.56 11.09
N GLY A 75 7.30 -33.37 10.57
CA GLY A 75 7.26 -33.95 9.22
C GLY A 75 8.40 -33.55 8.28
N TYR A 76 9.16 -32.48 8.58
CA TYR A 76 10.38 -32.10 7.84
C TYR A 76 11.67 -32.70 8.42
N ALA A 77 11.71 -32.90 9.75
CA ALA A 77 12.88 -33.43 10.47
C ALA A 77 13.21 -34.92 10.19
N SER A 78 12.40 -35.62 9.39
CA SER A 78 12.55 -37.05 9.10
C SER A 78 13.16 -37.36 7.73
N VAL A 79 13.61 -36.35 6.99
CA VAL A 79 14.22 -36.51 5.66
C VAL A 79 15.75 -36.61 5.72
N ASP A 80 16.37 -36.47 6.90
CA ASP A 80 17.77 -36.81 7.13
C ASP A 80 17.87 -38.20 7.81
N ARG A 81 18.18 -39.22 7.00
CA ARG A 81 18.91 -40.43 7.40
C ARG A 81 20.00 -40.71 6.38
#